data_AF-A0A1Y4IBV4-F1
#
_entry.id   AF-A0A1Y4IBV4-F1
#
_cell.length_a   1.000
_cell.length_b   1.000
_cell.length_c   1.000
_cell.angle_alpha   90.00
_cell.angle_beta   90.00
_cell.angle_gamma   90.00
#
_symmetry.space_group_name_H-M   'P 1'
#
loop_
_entity.id
_entity.type
_entity.pdbx_description
1 polymer ?
#
loop_
_entity_poly.entity_id
_entity_poly.type
_entity_poly.pdbx_seq_one_letter_code
_entity_poly.pdbx_strand_id
1 'polypeptide(L)'
;MYALLDALHRQQLEQYEEQEIYELDYHNPVVRDSEVLLINLGAEYLGLNRTVDLALACHARIVSLVLWDPENAVSIPCGGHWPRPYRVISLEQAVMEFQARNMDLFYMRITQDENGNRLIRLDFRYQAA
;
A
#
# COMPACT_ATOMS: atom_id res chain seq x y z
N MET A 1 -4.37 -12.82 8.70
CA MET A 1 -3.71 -11.50 8.51
C MET A 1 -2.20 -11.59 8.31
N TYR A 2 -1.36 -11.88 9.32
CA TYR A 2 0.11 -11.84 9.13
C TYR A 2 0.57 -12.68 7.94
N ALA A 3 0.14 -13.94 7.85
CA ALA A 3 0.47 -14.80 6.71
C ALA A 3 -0.02 -14.27 5.34
N LEU A 4 -1.16 -13.57 5.30
CA LEU A 4 -1.71 -13.00 4.07
C LEU A 4 -0.90 -11.77 3.62
N LEU A 5 -0.58 -10.88 4.56
CA LEU A 5 0.27 -9.72 4.30
C LEU A 5 1.70 -10.17 3.93
N ASP A 6 2.26 -11.15 4.64
CA ASP A 6 3.57 -11.74 4.37
C ASP A 6 3.63 -12.40 2.97
N ALA A 7 2.52 -12.97 2.50
CA ALA A 7 2.44 -13.56 1.17
C ALA A 7 2.41 -12.48 0.09
N LEU A 8 1.63 -11.41 0.27
CA LEU A 8 1.62 -10.28 -0.65
C LEU A 8 2.96 -9.53 -0.65
N HIS A 9 3.56 -9.35 0.52
CA HIS A 9 4.87 -8.72 0.66
C HIS A 9 5.96 -9.50 -0.07
N ARG A 10 6.00 -10.82 0.09
CA ARG A 10 6.88 -11.69 -0.72
C ARG A 10 6.63 -11.53 -2.22
N GLN A 11 5.37 -11.51 -2.65
CA GLN A 11 5.03 -11.28 -4.07
C GLN A 11 5.46 -9.89 -4.58
N GLN A 12 5.46 -8.86 -3.74
CA GLN A 12 5.97 -7.53 -4.11
C GLN A 12 7.49 -7.58 -4.29
N LEU A 13 8.21 -8.15 -3.33
CA LEU A 13 9.66 -8.29 -3.38
C LEU A 13 10.12 -9.12 -4.59
N GLU A 14 9.45 -10.25 -4.86
CA GLU A 14 9.74 -11.10 -6.02
C GLU A 14 9.47 -10.37 -7.35
N GLN A 15 8.37 -9.61 -7.44
CA GLN A 15 8.01 -8.89 -8.67
C GLN A 15 9.01 -7.77 -9.00
N TYR A 16 9.66 -7.21 -7.99
CA TYR A 16 10.53 -6.04 -8.13
C TYR A 16 11.98 -6.30 -7.71
N GLU A 17 12.40 -7.56 -7.71
CA GLU A 17 13.70 -7.99 -7.14
C GLU A 17 14.92 -7.30 -7.75
N GLU A 18 14.82 -6.81 -9.00
CA GLU A 18 15.89 -6.13 -9.72
C GLU A 18 15.93 -4.60 -9.50
N GLN A 19 14.98 -4.02 -8.74
CA GLN A 19 14.88 -2.57 -8.53
C GLN A 19 15.30 -2.14 -7.11
N GLU A 20 15.61 -0.85 -6.93
CA GLU A 20 15.81 -0.29 -5.58
C GLU A 20 14.46 -0.17 -4.88
N ILE A 21 14.22 -1.08 -3.93
CA ILE A 21 13.00 -1.12 -3.12
C ILE A 21 13.20 -0.34 -1.82
N TYR A 22 12.26 0.56 -1.52
CA TYR A 22 12.07 1.13 -0.19
C TYR A 22 10.72 0.69 0.37
N GLU A 23 10.72 0.20 1.61
CA GLU A 23 9.51 -0.15 2.35
C GLU A 23 9.17 0.97 3.33
N LEU A 24 7.97 1.54 3.18
CA LEU A 24 7.52 2.63 4.04
C LEU A 24 7.15 2.10 5.44
N ASP A 25 7.90 2.53 6.45
CA ASP A 25 7.52 2.35 7.85
C ASP A 25 6.50 3.44 8.25
N TYR A 26 5.25 3.06 8.45
CA TYR A 26 4.20 3.99 8.88
C TYR A 26 4.34 4.44 10.35
N HIS A 27 5.14 3.77 11.17
CA HIS A 27 5.44 4.21 12.53
C HIS A 27 6.41 5.39 12.54
N ASN A 28 7.36 5.39 11.61
CA ASN A 28 8.35 6.45 11.44
C ASN A 28 8.59 6.74 9.95
N PRO A 29 7.67 7.47 9.28
CA PRO A 29 7.76 7.68 7.85
C PRO A 29 8.96 8.58 7.52
N VAL A 30 9.92 8.03 6.78
CA VAL A 30 11.10 8.74 6.29
C VAL A 30 11.00 8.82 4.77
N VAL A 31 11.42 9.96 4.21
CA VAL A 31 11.52 10.10 2.76
C VAL A 31 12.87 9.57 2.32
N ARG A 32 12.86 8.64 1.37
CA ARG A 32 14.05 8.08 0.77
C ARG A 32 13.77 7.86 -0.71
N ASP A 33 14.70 8.28 -1.56
CA ASP A 33 14.64 8.00 -2.99
C ASP A 33 14.65 6.49 -3.23
N SER A 34 13.74 6.01 -4.07
CA SER A 34 13.69 4.61 -4.48
C SER A 34 13.09 4.48 -5.87
N GLU A 35 13.36 3.36 -6.55
CA GLU A 35 12.65 3.06 -7.81
C GLU A 35 11.25 2.53 -7.54
N VAL A 36 11.13 1.73 -6.48
CA VAL A 36 9.89 1.08 -6.04
C VAL A 36 9.65 1.43 -4.57
N LEU A 37 8.44 1.91 -4.26
CA LEU A 37 7.98 2.13 -2.90
C LEU A 37 6.91 1.11 -2.53
N LEU A 38 7.17 0.29 -1.50
CA LEU A 38 6.19 -0.62 -0.94
C LEU A 38 5.49 0.03 0.24
N ILE A 39 4.15 0.03 0.20
CA ILE A 39 3.31 0.63 1.23
C ILE A 39 2.32 -0.43 1.71
N ASN A 40 2.64 -1.05 2.84
CA ASN A 40 1.88 -2.17 3.38
C ASN A 40 0.98 -1.70 4.53
N LEU A 41 -0.32 -1.54 4.25
CA LEU A 41 -1.32 -0.99 5.18
C LEU A 41 -1.00 0.43 5.70
N GLY A 42 -0.02 1.11 5.10
CA GLY A 42 0.44 2.41 5.56
C GLY A 42 -0.61 3.51 5.37
N ALA A 43 -1.46 3.39 4.35
CA ALA A 43 -2.48 4.39 4.04
C ALA A 43 -3.58 4.44 5.11
N GLU A 44 -3.92 3.30 5.69
CA GLU A 44 -4.93 3.17 6.73
C GLU A 44 -4.48 3.86 8.03
N TYR A 45 -3.18 3.82 8.32
CA TYR A 45 -2.62 4.49 9.51
C TYR A 45 -2.26 5.96 9.26
N LEU A 46 -1.65 6.29 8.12
CA LEU A 46 -1.17 7.65 7.82
C LEU A 46 -2.26 8.53 7.21
N GLY A 47 -3.22 7.92 6.51
CA GLY A 47 -4.20 8.58 5.67
C GLY A 47 -3.73 8.69 4.23
N LEU A 48 -4.65 8.48 3.29
CA LEU A 48 -4.36 8.39 1.86
C LEU A 48 -3.58 9.60 1.32
N ASN A 49 -4.00 10.82 1.63
CA ASN A 49 -3.33 12.04 1.14
C ASN A 49 -1.86 12.07 1.58
N ARG A 50 -1.59 11.79 2.87
CA ARG A 50 -0.23 11.77 3.39
C ARG A 50 0.61 10.65 2.76
N THR A 51 0.00 9.50 2.50
CA THR A 51 0.66 8.39 1.82
C THR A 51 1.06 8.76 0.39
N VAL A 52 0.17 9.44 -0.35
CA VAL A 52 0.46 9.93 -1.70
C VAL A 52 1.58 10.98 -1.68
N ASP A 53 1.54 11.92 -0.73
CA ASP A 53 2.59 12.94 -0.58
C ASP A 53 3.95 12.31 -0.29
N LEU A 54 4.01 11.29 0.57
CA LEU A 54 5.22 10.53 0.86
C LEU A 54 5.70 9.77 -0.37
N ALA A 55 4.79 9.16 -1.13
CA ALA A 55 5.14 8.43 -2.34
C ALA A 55 5.77 9.33 -3.40
N LEU A 56 5.23 10.54 -3.58
CA LEU A 56 5.81 11.55 -4.45
C LEU A 56 7.17 12.04 -3.94
N ALA A 57 7.30 12.28 -2.65
CA ALA A 57 8.56 12.76 -2.05
C ALA A 57 9.69 11.72 -2.15
N CYS A 58 9.37 10.43 -2.21
CA CYS A 58 10.34 9.36 -2.45
C CYS A 58 10.75 9.24 -3.93
N HIS A 59 10.20 10.06 -4.82
CA HIS A 59 10.44 10.04 -6.27
C HIS A 59 10.27 8.64 -6.91
N ALA A 60 9.43 7.81 -6.29
CA ALA A 60 9.26 6.43 -6.68
C ALA A 60 8.63 6.33 -8.07
N ARG A 61 9.28 5.57 -8.97
CA ARG A 61 8.73 5.28 -10.29
C ARG A 61 7.52 4.35 -10.18
N ILE A 62 7.56 3.45 -9.20
CA ILE A 62 6.48 2.49 -8.93
C ILE A 62 6.09 2.60 -7.46
N VAL A 63 4.79 2.63 -7.20
CA VAL A 63 4.24 2.52 -5.85
C VAL A 63 3.39 1.26 -5.77
N SER A 64 3.78 0.32 -4.93
CA SER A 64 3.00 -0.89 -4.65
C SER A 64 2.31 -0.73 -3.29
N LEU A 65 1.01 -0.49 -3.35
CA LEU A 65 0.15 -0.21 -2.21
C LEU A 65 -0.67 -1.45 -1.87
N VAL A 66 -0.62 -1.89 -0.62
CA VAL A 66 -1.52 -2.92 -0.08
C VAL A 66 -2.50 -2.28 0.88
N LEU A 67 -3.79 -2.47 0.58
CA LEU A 67 -4.92 -1.98 1.35
C LEU A 67 -5.69 -3.11 2.02
N TRP A 68 -6.29 -2.79 3.17
CA TRP A 68 -7.34 -3.58 3.79
C TRP A 68 -8.65 -3.40 3.04
N ASP A 69 -9.25 -4.49 2.56
CA ASP A 69 -10.52 -4.42 1.85
C ASP A 69 -11.63 -3.89 2.78
N PRO A 70 -12.34 -2.80 2.42
CA PRO A 70 -13.49 -2.28 3.16
C PRO A 70 -14.61 -3.31 3.39
N GLU A 71 -14.70 -4.32 2.53
CA GLU A 71 -15.71 -5.37 2.63
C GLU A 71 -15.35 -6.47 3.63
N ASN A 72 -14.21 -6.36 4.33
CA ASN A 72 -13.89 -7.25 5.44
C ASN A 72 -14.88 -7.05 6.60
N ALA A 73 -15.38 -8.16 7.15
CA ALA A 73 -16.31 -8.13 8.28
C ALA A 73 -15.68 -7.61 9.59
N VAL A 74 -14.35 -7.60 9.66
CA VAL A 74 -13.59 -7.22 10.86
C VAL A 74 -12.61 -6.09 10.55
N SER A 75 -12.26 -5.38 11.62
CA SER A 75 -11.20 -4.37 11.60
C SER A 75 -9.83 -5.00 11.36
N ILE A 76 -8.87 -4.21 10.85
CA ILE A 76 -7.46 -4.62 10.73
C ILE A 76 -7.00 -5.16 12.10
N PRO A 77 -6.58 -6.43 12.19
CA PRO A 77 -6.07 -6.99 13.44
C PRO A 77 -4.90 -6.18 13.99
N CYS A 78 -5.13 -5.44 15.07
CA CYS A 78 -4.11 -4.59 15.69
C CYS A 78 -3.10 -5.49 16.44
N GLY A 79 -1.81 -5.37 16.10
CA GLY A 79 -0.70 -6.13 16.72
C GLY A 79 -0.37 -5.73 18.16
N GLY A 80 -1.36 -5.65 19.05
CA GLY A 80 -1.16 -5.60 20.49
C GLY A 80 -0.95 -4.23 21.14
N HIS A 81 -0.80 -3.13 20.39
CA HIS A 81 -0.64 -1.80 20.98
C HIS A 81 -1.65 -0.78 20.46
N TRP A 82 -2.68 -0.57 21.29
CA TRP A 82 -3.76 0.43 21.24
C TRP A 82 -4.50 0.53 19.90
N PRO A 83 -5.85 0.53 19.87
CA PRO A 83 -6.58 0.75 18.63
C PRO A 83 -6.34 2.20 18.19
N ARG A 84 -5.33 2.44 17.34
CA ARG A 84 -5.31 3.65 16.54
C ARG A 84 -6.51 3.56 15.60
N PRO A 85 -7.28 4.64 15.43
CA PRO A 85 -8.31 4.65 14.41
C PRO A 85 -7.61 4.47 13.06
N TYR A 86 -7.77 3.29 12.47
CA TYR A 86 -7.38 3.04 11.10
C TYR A 86 -8.47 3.60 10.18
N ARG A 87 -8.08 4.11 9.03
CA ARG A 87 -9.01 4.62 8.04
C ARG A 87 -9.35 3.50 7.07
N VAL A 88 -10.63 3.34 6.79
CA VAL A 88 -11.08 2.51 5.67
C VAL A 88 -10.85 3.33 4.40
N ILE A 89 -10.17 2.74 3.43
CA ILE A 89 -9.85 3.39 2.15
C ILE A 89 -10.53 2.58 1.05
N SER A 90 -11.40 3.21 0.27
CA SER A 90 -11.99 2.53 -0.87
C SER A 90 -10.98 2.43 -2.01
N LEU A 91 -11.12 1.37 -2.81
CA LEU A 91 -10.32 1.15 -4.00
C LEU A 91 -10.40 2.36 -4.94
N GLU A 92 -11.61 2.86 -5.19
CA GLU A 92 -11.85 3.98 -6.10
C GLU A 92 -11.14 5.24 -5.61
N GLN A 93 -11.20 5.50 -4.31
CA GLN A 93 -10.54 6.67 -3.73
C GLN A 93 -9.02 6.58 -3.87
N ALA A 94 -8.43 5.41 -3.59
CA ALA A 94 -7.00 5.20 -3.76
C ALA A 94 -6.58 5.42 -5.22
N VAL A 95 -7.29 4.82 -6.17
CA VAL A 95 -6.98 4.97 -7.60
C VAL A 95 -7.10 6.41 -8.05
N MET A 96 -8.19 7.10 -7.70
CA MET A 96 -8.40 8.50 -8.06
C MET A 96 -7.31 9.42 -7.53
N GLU A 97 -6.91 9.26 -6.27
CA GLU A 97 -5.87 10.11 -5.68
C GLU A 97 -4.52 9.88 -6.36
N PHE A 98 -4.09 8.64 -6.59
CA PHE A 98 -2.82 8.38 -7.29
C PHE A 98 -2.83 8.86 -8.74
N GLN A 99 -3.90 8.61 -9.50
CA GLN A 99 -4.02 9.07 -10.89
C GLN A 99 -4.02 10.60 -11.01
N ALA A 100 -4.61 11.31 -10.04
CA ALA A 100 -4.55 12.76 -9.99
C ALA A 100 -3.12 13.33 -9.79
N ARG A 101 -2.11 12.48 -9.52
CA ARG A 101 -0.68 12.83 -9.43
C ARG A 101 0.15 12.12 -10.49
N ASN A 102 -0.44 11.80 -11.65
CA ASN A 102 0.22 11.15 -12.78
C ASN A 102 0.80 9.75 -12.44
N MET A 103 0.20 9.05 -11.47
CA MET A 103 0.54 7.67 -11.15
C MET A 103 -0.60 6.76 -11.58
N ASP A 104 -0.40 6.03 -12.68
CA ASP A 104 -1.44 5.18 -13.25
C ASP A 104 -1.41 3.77 -12.67
N LEU A 105 -2.59 3.27 -12.33
CA LEU A 105 -2.78 1.88 -11.95
C LEU A 105 -2.47 0.97 -13.15
N PHE A 106 -1.52 0.06 -12.99
CA PHE A 106 -1.20 -0.94 -14.01
C PHE A 106 -1.35 -2.39 -13.52
N TYR A 107 -1.52 -2.58 -12.21
CA TYR A 107 -1.77 -3.89 -11.62
C TYR A 107 -2.72 -3.77 -10.43
N MET A 108 -3.66 -4.71 -10.34
CA MET A 108 -4.55 -4.86 -9.20
C MET A 108 -4.76 -6.33 -8.90
N ARG A 109 -4.74 -6.69 -7.61
CA ARG A 109 -5.10 -8.04 -7.16
C ARG A 109 -5.78 -8.00 -5.80
N ILE A 110 -6.89 -8.73 -5.69
CA ILE A 110 -7.53 -9.01 -4.40
C ILE A 110 -7.11 -10.42 -3.98
N THR A 111 -6.58 -10.55 -2.76
CA THR A 111 -6.17 -11.84 -2.19
C THR A 111 -6.92 -12.06 -0.88
N GLN A 112 -7.45 -13.28 -0.71
CA GLN A 112 -8.26 -13.66 0.45
C GLN A 112 -7.60 -14.81 1.23
N ASP A 113 -7.65 -14.76 2.56
CA ASP A 113 -7.24 -15.88 3.44
C ASP A 113 -8.40 -16.82 3.80
N GLU A 114 -8.08 -17.95 4.45
CA GLU A 114 -9.05 -18.96 4.88
C GLU A 114 -10.11 -18.43 5.86
N ASN A 115 -9.83 -17.30 6.54
CA ASN A 115 -10.75 -16.65 7.46
C ASN A 115 -11.64 -15.61 6.75
N GLY A 116 -11.51 -15.47 5.43
CA GLY A 116 -12.27 -14.50 4.65
C GLY A 116 -11.71 -13.08 4.68
N ASN A 117 -10.53 -12.85 5.29
CA ASN A 117 -9.91 -11.53 5.24
C ASN A 117 -9.32 -11.29 3.86
N ARG A 118 -9.52 -10.09 3.33
CA ARG A 118 -9.07 -9.65 2.02
C ARG A 118 -8.10 -8.49 2.11
N LEU A 119 -7.04 -8.59 1.32
CA LEU A 119 -6.13 -7.48 1.04
C LEU A 119 -6.16 -7.19 -0.45
N ILE A 120 -6.07 -5.90 -0.78
CA ILE A 120 -6.06 -5.40 -2.15
C ILE A 120 -4.67 -4.85 -2.42
N ARG A 121 -3.95 -5.45 -3.36
CA ARG A 121 -2.70 -4.91 -3.88
C ARG A 121 -2.98 -4.07 -5.12
N LEU A 122 -2.39 -2.88 -5.16
CA LEU A 122 -2.45 -1.92 -6.26
C LEU A 122 -1.03 -1.48 -6.60
N ASP A 123 -0.62 -1.66 -7.84
CA ASP A 123 0.66 -1.11 -8.30
C ASP A 123 0.41 0.03 -9.27
N PHE A 124 0.99 1.18 -8.95
CA PHE A 124 0.92 2.40 -9.72
C PHE A 124 2.28 2.72 -10.33
N ARG A 125 2.29 3.30 -11.53
CA ARG A 125 3.50 3.74 -12.22
C ARG A 125 3.41 5.23 -12.50
N TYR A 126 4.46 5.95 -12.12
CA TYR A 126 4.60 7.35 -12.49
C TYR A 126 4.76 7.47 -14.01
N GLN A 127 3.90 8.27 -14.64
CA GLN A 127 4.08 8.71 -16.01
C GLN A 127 4.91 9.99 -16.02
N ALA A 128 6.11 9.92 -16.60
CA ALA A 128 6.80 11.13 -17.00
C ALA A 128 6.01 11.78 -18.14
N ALA A 129 5.51 12.98 -17.90
CA ALA A 129 4.85 13.82 -18.92
C ALA A 129 5.84 14.27 -19.99
#